data_AF-A0A849N9Z9-F1
#
_entry.id   AF-A0A849N9Z9-F1
#
_cell.length_a   1.000
_cell.length_b   1.000
_cell.length_c   1.000
_cell.angle_alpha   90.00
_cell.angle_beta   90.00
_cell.angle_gamma   90.00
#
_symmetry.space_group_name_H-M   'P 1'
#
loop_
_entity.id
_entity.type
_entity.pdbx_description
1 polymer ?
#
loop_
_entity_poly.entity_id
_entity_poly.type
_entity_poly.pdbx_seq_one_letter_code
_entity_poly.pdbx_strand_id
1 'polypeptide(L)'
;MRKLILIVCAIFISSNISAQTDTCGTLIPDNVLVEYAQSGDLSLYKRTTITPPLRLAIHIVRYSNGSGGISQAELDQKVAGLNSDFQQAFFEFYVYKIDYIDNDNFASITDMEEANSLREINHINGCINVYFVPFLASLEGLSSFSPRIQEPVLIQTQGILVQNNASLTTLPHEMGHYFDLFHTHETLFNVENIARTGGCSNWSYSGDLLKDTPADFGGRVSFSYINNNCQYDPKKPPPPDGCGSTNYAPLTNNMMITELKICRTTFTEQQKDRMNETLLLHRSELLLQNLVLLKNDIENNNAGGALHLEATDYNSGEYVPVDDGVYTIGTDNERFVNYLGSGANYKHINWNLTSSDKFLSRSVSITSDDNQIAHFKELEHSKVELILEGQTFLDKGLGQFQDPWYVLSNASQPGNYWISFISSYEPTGKESAAAKGVFLNQGTD
;
A
#
# COMPACT_ATOMS: atom_id res chain seq x y z
N MET A 1 -68.35 41.76 -31.16
CA MET A 1 -68.23 40.65 -30.18
C MET A 1 -66.84 40.04 -30.32
N ARG A 2 -65.92 40.41 -29.42
CA ARG A 2 -64.50 39.99 -29.44
C ARG A 2 -64.39 38.58 -28.84
N LYS A 3 -63.82 37.64 -29.59
CA LYS A 3 -63.49 36.29 -29.11
C LYS A 3 -62.18 36.35 -28.31
N LEU A 4 -62.22 35.93 -27.04
CA LEU A 4 -61.05 35.75 -26.19
C LEU A 4 -60.68 34.25 -26.26
N ILE A 5 -59.52 33.94 -26.84
CA ILE A 5 -58.95 32.58 -26.83
C ILE A 5 -58.02 32.52 -25.62
N LEU A 6 -58.37 31.70 -24.62
CA LEU A 6 -57.52 31.42 -23.47
C LEU A 6 -56.61 30.24 -23.85
N ILE A 7 -55.31 30.50 -24.04
CA ILE A 7 -54.28 29.46 -24.19
C ILE A 7 -53.76 29.16 -22.79
N VAL A 8 -54.03 27.95 -22.28
CA VAL A 8 -53.43 27.45 -21.04
C VAL A 8 -52.09 26.82 -21.41
N CYS A 9 -50.99 27.54 -21.16
CA CYS A 9 -49.65 26.97 -21.20
C CYS A 9 -49.41 26.15 -19.92
N ALA A 10 -49.40 24.82 -20.06
CA ALA A 10 -48.89 23.93 -19.02
C ALA A 10 -47.36 24.02 -19.00
N ILE A 11 -46.82 24.72 -18.00
CA ILE A 11 -45.38 24.75 -17.71
C ILE A 11 -45.04 23.43 -17.03
N PHE A 12 -44.46 22.49 -17.79
CA PHE A 12 -43.78 21.33 -17.23
C PHE A 12 -42.46 21.80 -16.63
N ILE A 13 -42.46 22.03 -15.31
CA ILE A 13 -41.21 22.18 -14.55
C ILE A 13 -40.61 20.77 -14.47
N SER A 14 -39.64 20.47 -15.34
CA SER A 14 -38.78 19.29 -15.19
C SER A 14 -37.86 19.55 -14.00
N SER A 15 -38.27 19.12 -12.80
CA SER A 15 -37.34 18.93 -11.70
C SER A 15 -36.37 17.83 -12.11
N ASN A 16 -35.12 18.20 -12.37
CA ASN A 16 -34.03 17.23 -12.45
C ASN A 16 -33.95 16.55 -11.07
N ILE A 17 -34.52 15.35 -10.97
CA ILE A 17 -34.27 14.47 -9.85
C ILE A 17 -32.87 13.94 -10.11
N SER A 18 -31.86 14.45 -9.39
CA SER A 18 -30.57 13.77 -9.32
C SER A 18 -30.82 12.37 -8.81
N ALA A 19 -30.58 11.37 -9.65
CA ALA A 19 -30.26 10.04 -9.19
C ALA A 19 -29.03 10.16 -8.28
N GLN A 20 -29.03 9.47 -7.15
CA GLN A 20 -27.84 9.36 -6.30
C GLN A 20 -26.80 8.58 -7.10
N THR A 21 -25.73 9.24 -7.51
CA THR A 21 -24.54 8.58 -8.05
C THR A 21 -23.78 8.00 -6.89
N ASP A 22 -23.60 6.67 -6.89
CA ASP A 22 -22.66 6.04 -5.97
C ASP A 22 -21.27 6.62 -6.19
N THR A 23 -20.62 7.04 -5.10
CA THR A 23 -19.29 7.64 -5.13
C THR A 23 -18.22 6.68 -4.60
N CYS A 24 -18.62 5.49 -4.16
CA CYS A 24 -17.67 4.41 -3.85
C CYS A 24 -17.36 3.66 -5.14
N GLY A 25 -16.08 3.52 -5.47
CA GLY A 25 -15.60 2.79 -6.64
C GLY A 25 -15.27 1.33 -6.36
N THR A 26 -15.44 0.87 -5.12
CA THR A 26 -15.08 -0.48 -4.70
C THR A 26 -16.16 -1.47 -5.13
N LEU A 27 -15.79 -2.39 -6.00
CA LEU A 27 -16.67 -3.44 -6.52
C LEU A 27 -16.11 -4.81 -6.15
N ILE A 28 -16.99 -5.70 -5.70
CA ILE A 28 -16.63 -7.12 -5.52
C ILE A 28 -16.43 -7.72 -6.91
N PRO A 29 -15.35 -8.48 -7.15
CA PRO A 29 -15.17 -9.11 -8.45
C PRO A 29 -16.26 -10.12 -8.80
N ASP A 30 -16.73 -10.11 -10.06
CA ASP A 30 -17.90 -10.85 -10.52
C ASP A 30 -17.78 -12.38 -10.37
N ASN A 31 -16.55 -12.89 -10.32
CA ASN A 31 -16.23 -14.32 -10.25
C ASN A 31 -16.03 -14.84 -8.82
N VAL A 32 -16.16 -13.99 -7.80
CA VAL A 32 -15.95 -14.38 -6.41
C VAL A 32 -17.03 -15.38 -5.99
N LEU A 33 -16.60 -16.55 -5.56
CA LEU A 33 -17.50 -17.55 -5.00
C LEU A 33 -17.88 -17.17 -3.57
N VAL A 34 -19.16 -17.37 -3.24
CA VAL A 34 -19.69 -17.05 -1.91
C VAL A 34 -18.91 -17.77 -0.78
N GLU A 35 -18.37 -18.96 -1.03
CA GLU A 35 -17.56 -19.72 -0.08
C GLU A 35 -16.23 -19.03 0.29
N TYR A 36 -15.66 -18.21 -0.60
CA TYR A 36 -14.46 -17.41 -0.31
C TYR A 36 -14.80 -16.09 0.37
N ALA A 37 -15.97 -15.54 0.05
CA ALA A 37 -16.45 -14.27 0.59
C ALA A 37 -17.09 -14.40 1.99
N GLN A 38 -17.58 -15.59 2.36
CA GLN A 38 -18.18 -15.85 3.66
C GLN A 38 -17.13 -15.82 4.78
N SER A 39 -17.55 -15.32 5.93
CA SER A 39 -16.82 -15.52 7.18
C SER A 39 -17.02 -16.92 7.74
N GLY A 40 -16.02 -17.40 8.48
CA GLY A 40 -16.13 -18.61 9.30
C GLY A 40 -16.99 -18.37 10.56
N ASP A 41 -16.63 -19.03 11.67
CA ASP A 41 -17.29 -18.77 12.95
C ASP A 41 -16.83 -17.43 13.55
N LEU A 42 -17.56 -16.37 13.23
CA LEU A 42 -17.31 -15.01 13.74
C LEU A 42 -17.23 -14.92 15.27
N SER A 43 -17.81 -15.88 16.01
CA SER A 43 -17.71 -15.89 17.47
C SER A 43 -16.27 -16.09 17.97
N LEU A 44 -15.40 -16.67 17.15
CA LEU A 44 -13.97 -16.84 17.43
C LEU A 44 -13.17 -15.55 17.25
N TYR A 45 -13.72 -14.58 16.51
CA TYR A 45 -13.05 -13.33 16.15
C TYR A 45 -13.59 -12.12 16.92
N LYS A 46 -14.35 -12.36 17.98
CA LYS A 46 -14.80 -11.31 18.90
C LYS A 46 -13.62 -10.67 19.61
N ARG A 47 -13.48 -9.35 19.47
CA ARG A 47 -12.44 -8.61 20.16
C ARG A 47 -12.86 -8.08 21.51
N THR A 48 -11.94 -8.24 22.46
CA THR A 48 -12.02 -7.67 23.81
C THR A 48 -10.80 -6.81 24.15
N THR A 49 -9.83 -6.70 23.24
CA THR A 49 -8.59 -5.92 23.43
C THR A 49 -8.25 -5.13 22.17
N ILE A 50 -7.51 -4.03 22.38
CA ILE A 50 -7.03 -3.13 21.32
C ILE A 50 -5.96 -3.86 20.49
N THR A 51 -6.04 -3.74 19.16
CA THR A 51 -4.97 -4.20 18.30
C THR A 51 -3.75 -3.31 18.36
N PRO A 52 -2.54 -3.90 18.32
CA PRO A 52 -1.34 -3.11 18.08
C PRO A 52 -1.57 -2.16 16.89
N PRO A 53 -1.27 -0.87 17.02
CA PRO A 53 -1.58 0.10 15.98
C PRO A 53 -1.13 -0.35 14.59
N LEU A 54 -2.04 -0.31 13.62
CA LEU A 54 -1.77 -0.68 12.24
C LEU A 54 -1.10 0.48 11.50
N ARG A 55 -0.10 0.15 10.68
CA ARG A 55 0.70 1.12 9.94
C ARG A 55 -0.03 1.62 8.70
N LEU A 56 -0.14 2.94 8.54
CA LEU A 56 -0.56 3.57 7.29
C LEU A 56 0.68 4.07 6.54
N ALA A 57 0.85 3.63 5.29
CA ALA A 57 1.74 4.25 4.33
C ALA A 57 0.92 5.23 3.49
N ILE A 58 1.18 6.52 3.65
CA ILE A 58 0.40 7.58 3.01
C ILE A 58 1.14 8.09 1.77
N HIS A 59 0.53 7.94 0.61
CA HIS A 59 1.07 8.42 -0.65
C HIS A 59 0.25 9.63 -1.12
N ILE A 60 0.86 10.81 -1.12
CA ILE A 60 0.21 12.04 -1.57
C ILE A 60 0.51 12.22 -3.05
N VAL A 61 -0.51 12.00 -3.88
CA VAL A 61 -0.39 12.18 -5.33
C VAL A 61 -0.63 13.65 -5.69
N ARG A 62 0.22 14.16 -6.59
CA ARG A 62 0.24 15.55 -7.02
C ARG A 62 0.42 15.61 -8.53
N TYR A 63 0.03 16.73 -9.13
CA TYR A 63 0.44 17.05 -10.49
C TYR A 63 1.97 17.15 -10.57
N SER A 64 2.54 16.95 -11.75
CA SER A 64 4.00 16.95 -11.95
C SER A 64 4.69 18.28 -11.61
N ASN A 65 3.92 19.36 -11.43
CA ASN A 65 4.40 20.64 -10.92
C ASN A 65 4.40 20.75 -9.37
N GLY A 66 4.06 19.67 -8.66
CA GLY A 66 4.00 19.60 -7.20
C GLY A 66 2.71 20.17 -6.56
N SER A 67 1.71 20.55 -7.36
CA SER A 67 0.43 21.09 -6.87
C SER A 67 -0.66 20.01 -6.74
N GLY A 68 -1.78 20.35 -6.10
CA GLY A 68 -2.98 19.51 -6.06
C GLY A 68 -3.05 18.48 -4.93
N GLY A 69 -1.96 18.27 -4.18
CA GLY A 69 -1.94 17.35 -3.04
C GLY A 69 -2.82 17.80 -1.87
N ILE A 70 -3.25 16.83 -1.05
CA ILE A 70 -3.98 17.09 0.20
C ILE A 70 -3.11 17.88 1.18
N SER A 71 -3.71 18.80 1.94
CA SER A 71 -2.98 19.51 3.00
C SER A 71 -2.73 18.62 4.22
N GLN A 72 -1.68 18.90 4.99
CA GLN A 72 -1.40 18.15 6.23
C GLN A 72 -2.57 18.21 7.21
N ALA A 73 -3.24 19.37 7.34
CA ALA A 73 -4.37 19.53 8.25
C ALA A 73 -5.58 18.66 7.84
N GLU A 74 -5.87 18.54 6.55
CA GLU A 74 -6.95 17.68 6.05
C GLU A 74 -6.58 16.19 6.20
N LEU A 75 -5.31 15.83 5.97
CA LEU A 75 -4.81 14.49 6.21
C LEU A 75 -4.97 14.11 7.69
N ASP A 76 -4.53 14.97 8.60
CA ASP A 76 -4.66 14.76 10.05
C ASP A 76 -6.12 14.58 10.47
N GLN A 77 -7.04 15.38 9.90
CA GLN A 77 -8.47 15.23 10.15
C GLN A 77 -9.03 13.90 9.67
N LYS A 78 -8.64 13.43 8.47
CA LYS A 78 -9.08 12.14 7.92
C LYS A 78 -8.55 10.96 8.74
N VAL A 79 -7.29 11.01 9.17
CA VAL A 79 -6.68 9.96 10.02
C VAL A 79 -7.31 9.96 11.43
N ALA A 80 -7.60 11.13 12.00
CA ALA A 80 -8.30 11.23 13.27
C ALA A 80 -9.75 10.71 13.16
N GLY A 81 -10.45 11.03 12.08
CA GLY A 81 -11.78 10.50 11.78
C GLY A 81 -11.79 8.98 11.63
N LEU A 82 -10.80 8.43 10.89
CA LEU A 82 -10.59 6.99 10.78
C LEU A 82 -10.45 6.32 12.14
N ASN A 83 -9.56 6.82 13.01
CA ASN A 83 -9.37 6.27 14.34
C ASN A 83 -10.63 6.39 15.22
N SER A 84 -11.35 7.51 15.13
CA SER A 84 -12.62 7.70 15.86
C SER A 84 -13.66 6.65 15.45
N ASP A 85 -13.83 6.43 14.15
CA ASP A 85 -14.83 5.50 13.63
C ASP A 85 -14.42 4.03 13.82
N PHE A 86 -13.13 3.71 13.86
CA PHE A 86 -12.63 2.34 14.03
C PHE A 86 -12.34 1.96 15.48
N GLN A 87 -12.35 2.92 16.42
CA GLN A 87 -12.28 2.62 17.85
C GLN A 87 -13.37 1.64 18.29
N GLN A 88 -14.56 1.70 17.68
CA GLN A 88 -15.66 0.76 17.94
C GLN A 88 -15.33 -0.70 17.56
N ALA A 89 -14.33 -0.92 16.71
CA ALA A 89 -13.83 -2.22 16.27
C ALA A 89 -12.48 -2.59 16.93
N PHE A 90 -11.99 -1.77 17.87
CA PHE A 90 -10.68 -1.93 18.52
C PHE A 90 -9.49 -1.91 17.56
N PHE A 91 -9.62 -1.17 16.45
CA PHE A 91 -8.53 -0.89 15.53
C PHE A 91 -7.99 0.51 15.84
N GLU A 92 -6.67 0.63 15.81
CA GLU A 92 -5.94 1.89 15.92
C GLU A 92 -4.99 1.96 14.74
N PHE A 93 -4.82 3.15 14.17
CA PHE A 93 -3.98 3.39 13.00
C PHE A 93 -3.04 4.55 13.26
N TYR A 94 -1.81 4.45 12.76
CA TYR A 94 -0.87 5.55 12.78
C TYR A 94 -0.17 5.71 11.43
N VAL A 95 0.21 6.95 11.11
CA VAL A 95 0.96 7.25 9.89
C VAL A 95 2.42 6.80 10.10
N TYR A 96 2.82 5.73 9.41
CA TYR A 96 4.19 5.22 9.44
C TYR A 96 5.10 6.03 8.53
N LYS A 97 4.64 6.32 7.31
CA LYS A 97 5.39 7.07 6.31
C LYS A 97 4.47 7.92 5.46
N ILE A 98 4.98 9.08 5.04
CA ILE A 98 4.39 9.91 4.00
C ILE A 98 5.41 10.06 2.87
N ASP A 99 5.00 9.80 1.63
CA ASP A 99 5.76 10.16 0.44
C ASP A 99 4.87 10.83 -0.61
N TYR A 100 5.49 11.31 -1.69
CA TYR A 100 4.83 12.08 -2.73
C TYR A 100 5.04 11.44 -4.09
N ILE A 101 3.99 11.42 -4.91
CA ILE A 101 4.01 10.92 -6.28
C ILE A 101 3.61 12.09 -7.20
N ASP A 102 4.58 12.63 -7.94
CA ASP A 102 4.39 13.77 -8.84
C ASP A 102 4.16 13.30 -10.28
N ASN A 103 2.91 13.02 -10.64
CA ASN A 103 2.56 12.45 -11.94
C ASN A 103 1.17 12.89 -12.38
N ASP A 104 1.09 13.61 -13.50
CA ASP A 104 -0.19 14.14 -14.03
C ASP A 104 -1.21 13.05 -14.36
N ASN A 105 -0.79 11.84 -14.78
CA ASN A 105 -1.71 10.73 -15.06
C ASN A 105 -2.33 10.21 -13.74
N PHE A 106 -1.50 9.98 -12.72
CA PHE A 106 -2.00 9.51 -11.42
C PHE A 106 -2.71 10.61 -10.62
N ALA A 107 -2.45 11.88 -10.91
CA ALA A 107 -3.15 13.00 -10.29
C ALA A 107 -4.63 13.09 -10.76
N SER A 108 -4.96 12.46 -11.89
CA SER A 108 -6.29 12.49 -12.49
C SER A 108 -6.72 11.10 -12.99
N ILE A 109 -7.13 10.26 -12.05
CA ILE A 109 -7.54 8.88 -12.34
C ILE A 109 -8.96 8.85 -12.91
N THR A 110 -9.09 8.21 -14.06
CA THR A 110 -10.36 8.12 -14.80
C THR A 110 -10.89 6.71 -14.98
N ASP A 111 -10.07 5.68 -14.70
CA ASP A 111 -10.47 4.28 -14.75
C ASP A 111 -9.77 3.40 -13.69
N MET A 112 -10.15 2.12 -13.64
CA MET A 112 -9.65 1.15 -12.66
C MET A 112 -8.24 0.63 -12.99
N GLU A 113 -7.81 0.63 -14.26
CA GLU A 113 -6.46 0.20 -14.63
C GLU A 113 -5.42 1.21 -14.14
N GLU A 114 -5.70 2.50 -14.29
CA GLU A 114 -4.92 3.59 -13.71
C GLU A 114 -4.86 3.49 -12.18
N ALA A 115 -6.00 3.23 -11.53
CA ALA A 115 -6.07 3.04 -10.08
C ALA A 115 -5.22 1.84 -9.59
N ASN A 116 -5.29 0.71 -10.28
CA ASN A 116 -4.50 -0.48 -9.95
C ASN A 116 -3.01 -0.25 -10.19
N SER A 117 -2.63 0.44 -11.27
CA SER A 117 -1.24 0.81 -11.54
C SER A 117 -0.67 1.71 -10.45
N LEU A 118 -1.47 2.66 -9.94
CA LEU A 118 -1.05 3.52 -8.83
C LEU A 118 -0.79 2.74 -7.54
N ARG A 119 -1.59 1.69 -7.23
CA ARG A 119 -1.42 0.85 -6.03
C ARG A 119 -0.09 0.10 -5.98
N GLU A 120 0.61 -0.03 -7.10
CA GLU A 120 1.94 -0.64 -7.16
C GLU A 120 3.07 0.39 -6.93
N ILE A 121 2.78 1.68 -7.09
CA ILE A 121 3.79 2.75 -6.94
C ILE A 121 4.01 3.03 -5.46
N ASN A 122 5.28 2.98 -5.06
CA ASN A 122 5.74 3.22 -3.68
C ASN A 122 5.08 2.32 -2.62
N HIS A 123 4.46 1.21 -3.03
CA HIS A 123 3.79 0.28 -2.12
C HIS A 123 4.75 -0.23 -1.05
N ILE A 124 4.31 -0.17 0.21
CA ILE A 124 5.05 -0.62 1.37
C ILE A 124 4.38 -1.87 1.91
N ASN A 125 5.05 -3.02 1.82
CA ASN A 125 4.56 -4.25 2.40
C ASN A 125 4.48 -4.14 3.94
N GLY A 126 3.49 -4.79 4.56
CA GLY A 126 3.21 -4.68 5.99
C GLY A 126 2.62 -3.33 6.45
N CYS A 127 2.27 -2.46 5.51
CA CYS A 127 1.48 -1.25 5.74
C CYS A 127 0.17 -1.31 4.95
N ILE A 128 -0.83 -0.56 5.42
CA ILE A 128 -2.00 -0.22 4.64
C ILE A 128 -1.63 0.98 3.77
N ASN A 129 -1.45 0.75 2.47
CA ASN A 129 -1.11 1.80 1.51
C ASN A 129 -2.36 2.61 1.15
N VAL A 130 -2.33 3.90 1.48
CA VAL A 130 -3.44 4.85 1.26
C VAL A 130 -2.96 6.00 0.38
N TYR A 131 -3.57 6.11 -0.79
CA TYR A 131 -3.25 7.09 -1.82
C TYR A 131 -4.27 8.23 -1.80
N PHE A 132 -3.81 9.44 -1.54
CA PHE A 132 -4.62 10.65 -1.62
C PHE A 132 -4.44 11.30 -2.99
N VAL A 133 -5.52 11.33 -3.78
CA VAL A 133 -5.49 11.77 -5.18
C VAL A 133 -6.28 13.07 -5.40
N PRO A 134 -5.79 14.01 -6.24
CA PRO A 134 -6.52 15.25 -6.55
C PRO A 134 -7.87 14.99 -7.21
N PHE A 135 -7.92 14.06 -8.17
CA PHE A 135 -9.12 13.75 -8.92
C PHE A 135 -9.31 12.25 -9.12
N LEU A 136 -10.54 11.80 -8.89
CA LEU A 136 -11.01 10.43 -9.08
C LEU A 136 -12.39 10.51 -9.75
N ALA A 137 -12.53 9.99 -10.97
CA ALA A 137 -13.69 10.28 -11.83
C ALA A 137 -15.06 9.93 -11.21
N SER A 138 -15.76 10.95 -10.69
CA SER A 138 -17.08 10.85 -10.02
C SER A 138 -17.11 9.99 -8.75
N LEU A 139 -15.94 9.56 -8.28
CA LEU A 139 -15.78 8.75 -7.08
C LEU A 139 -15.06 9.57 -6.01
N GLU A 140 -15.33 9.27 -4.75
CA GLU A 140 -14.59 9.84 -3.63
C GLU A 140 -13.58 8.86 -3.04
N GLY A 141 -13.76 7.56 -3.26
CA GLY A 141 -12.86 6.53 -2.75
C GLY A 141 -13.01 5.21 -3.47
N LEU A 142 -11.99 4.38 -3.35
CA LEU A 142 -11.98 2.97 -3.77
C LEU A 142 -10.95 2.20 -2.94
N SER A 143 -11.18 0.90 -2.75
CA SER A 143 -10.37 -0.02 -1.95
C SER A 143 -10.14 -1.30 -2.70
N SER A 144 -9.08 -2.03 -2.34
CA SER A 144 -8.97 -3.45 -2.62
C SER A 144 -9.70 -4.25 -1.54
N PHE A 145 -10.11 -5.47 -1.85
CA PHE A 145 -10.48 -6.47 -0.85
C PHE A 145 -9.24 -7.28 -0.46
N SER A 146 -9.34 -8.12 0.57
CA SER A 146 -8.26 -9.05 0.90
C SER A 146 -7.99 -10.05 -0.23
N PRO A 147 -6.81 -10.69 -0.26
CA PRO A 147 -6.45 -11.67 -1.30
C PRO A 147 -7.46 -12.80 -1.54
N ARG A 148 -8.37 -13.09 -0.60
CA ARG A 148 -9.38 -14.15 -0.76
C ARG A 148 -10.56 -13.74 -1.66
N ILE A 149 -10.86 -12.45 -1.74
CA ILE A 149 -11.96 -11.88 -2.54
C ILE A 149 -11.41 -11.19 -3.79
N GLN A 150 -10.16 -10.74 -3.76
CA GLN A 150 -9.55 -10.03 -4.89
C GLN A 150 -9.40 -10.94 -6.12
N GLU A 151 -9.51 -10.36 -7.31
CA GLU A 151 -9.19 -11.06 -8.57
C GLU A 151 -7.77 -11.64 -8.50
N PRO A 152 -7.53 -12.89 -8.94
CA PRO A 152 -6.22 -13.54 -8.83
C PRO A 152 -5.06 -12.73 -9.42
N VAL A 153 -5.30 -12.02 -10.53
CA VAL A 153 -4.28 -11.19 -11.20
C VAL A 153 -4.01 -9.87 -10.48
N LEU A 154 -4.88 -9.47 -9.55
CA LEU A 154 -4.83 -8.23 -8.77
C LEU A 154 -4.54 -8.47 -7.28
N ILE A 155 -4.20 -9.71 -6.89
CA ILE A 155 -3.89 -10.03 -5.48
C ILE A 155 -2.77 -9.13 -4.94
N GLN A 156 -1.78 -8.82 -5.78
CA GLN A 156 -0.64 -7.97 -5.41
C GLN A 156 -0.94 -6.47 -5.43
N THR A 157 -2.05 -6.03 -6.06
CA THR A 157 -2.43 -4.61 -6.13
C THR A 157 -3.33 -4.24 -4.96
N GLN A 158 -2.77 -4.18 -3.75
CA GLN A 158 -3.51 -3.88 -2.52
C GLN A 158 -3.40 -2.40 -2.14
N GLY A 159 -4.51 -1.77 -1.77
CA GLY A 159 -4.48 -0.40 -1.27
C GLY A 159 -5.78 0.37 -1.43
N ILE A 160 -5.83 1.52 -0.78
CA ILE A 160 -6.99 2.41 -0.73
C ILE A 160 -6.65 3.70 -1.47
N LEU A 161 -7.53 4.18 -2.34
CA LEU A 161 -7.45 5.51 -2.94
C LEU A 161 -8.59 6.37 -2.37
N VAL A 162 -8.28 7.61 -2.00
CA VAL A 162 -9.26 8.58 -1.50
C VAL A 162 -9.03 9.91 -2.21
N GLN A 163 -10.09 10.50 -2.75
CA GLN A 163 -10.00 11.84 -3.32
C GLN A 163 -9.73 12.87 -2.21
N ASN A 164 -8.85 13.84 -2.45
CA ASN A 164 -8.40 14.80 -1.45
C ASN A 164 -9.56 15.50 -0.72
N ASN A 165 -10.58 15.92 -1.46
CA ASN A 165 -11.77 16.61 -0.95
C ASN A 165 -12.94 15.69 -0.55
N ALA A 166 -12.74 14.37 -0.53
CA ALA A 166 -13.77 13.41 -0.13
C ALA A 166 -14.28 13.65 1.29
N SER A 167 -15.48 13.15 1.61
CA SER A 167 -16.02 13.16 2.97
C SER A 167 -15.04 12.55 4.00
N LEU A 168 -15.11 12.98 5.25
CA LEU A 168 -14.34 12.38 6.35
C LEU A 168 -14.68 10.90 6.55
N THR A 169 -15.92 10.50 6.22
CA THR A 169 -16.40 9.11 6.30
C THR A 169 -16.00 8.24 5.11
N THR A 170 -15.32 8.81 4.09
CA THR A 170 -14.92 8.03 2.91
C THR A 170 -13.75 7.10 3.24
N LEU A 171 -12.70 7.59 3.91
CA LEU A 171 -11.58 6.73 4.32
C LEU A 171 -12.03 5.59 5.26
N PRO A 172 -12.86 5.83 6.29
CA PRO A 172 -13.44 4.74 7.10
C PRO A 172 -14.27 3.72 6.29
N HIS A 173 -15.05 4.18 5.30
CA HIS A 173 -15.83 3.31 4.42
C HIS A 173 -14.94 2.41 3.56
N GLU A 174 -13.95 3.01 2.89
CA GLU A 174 -12.99 2.24 2.08
C GLU A 174 -12.12 1.32 2.94
N MET A 175 -11.75 1.74 4.16
CA MET A 175 -11.06 0.87 5.12
C MET A 175 -11.93 -0.33 5.52
N GLY A 176 -13.26 -0.15 5.60
CA GLY A 176 -14.19 -1.26 5.80
C GLY A 176 -14.09 -2.30 4.69
N HIS A 177 -14.06 -1.86 3.42
CA HIS A 177 -13.83 -2.75 2.28
C HIS A 177 -12.45 -3.40 2.31
N TYR A 178 -11.41 -2.67 2.70
CA TYR A 178 -10.07 -3.22 2.86
C TYR A 178 -10.05 -4.42 3.81
N PHE A 179 -10.91 -4.41 4.83
CA PHE A 179 -11.15 -5.52 5.76
C PHE A 179 -12.39 -6.37 5.42
N ASP A 180 -12.68 -6.51 4.13
CA ASP A 180 -13.72 -7.38 3.55
C ASP A 180 -15.16 -7.08 3.91
N LEU A 181 -15.51 -5.88 4.38
CA LEU A 181 -16.90 -5.50 4.51
C LEU A 181 -17.50 -5.18 3.14
N PHE A 182 -18.71 -5.67 2.88
CA PHE A 182 -19.47 -5.34 1.68
C PHE A 182 -20.46 -4.23 1.97
N HIS A 183 -20.98 -3.59 0.92
CA HIS A 183 -22.09 -2.69 1.06
C HIS A 183 -23.29 -3.43 1.65
N THR A 184 -24.05 -2.78 2.54
CA THR A 184 -25.23 -3.40 3.19
C THR A 184 -26.28 -3.88 2.19
N HIS A 185 -26.31 -3.26 1.01
CA HIS A 185 -27.25 -3.55 -0.08
C HIS A 185 -26.65 -4.42 -1.19
N GLU A 186 -25.60 -5.19 -0.88
CA GLU A 186 -24.93 -6.08 -1.83
C GLU A 186 -25.93 -7.07 -2.48
N THR A 187 -25.74 -7.35 -3.77
CA THR A 187 -26.62 -8.23 -4.55
C THR A 187 -25.91 -9.28 -5.40
N LEU A 188 -24.58 -9.25 -5.50
CA LEU A 188 -23.76 -10.21 -6.24
C LEU A 188 -24.05 -11.65 -5.79
N PHE A 189 -24.16 -11.88 -4.49
CA PHE A 189 -24.47 -13.20 -3.90
C PHE A 189 -25.98 -13.51 -3.86
N ASN A 190 -26.79 -12.84 -4.69
CA ASN A 190 -28.25 -12.74 -4.65
C ASN A 190 -28.81 -11.76 -3.62
N VAL A 191 -30.09 -11.43 -3.81
CA VAL A 191 -30.89 -10.57 -2.95
C VAL A 191 -31.07 -11.20 -1.57
N GLU A 192 -30.71 -10.46 -0.53
CA GLU A 192 -30.98 -10.84 0.84
C GLU A 192 -32.47 -10.71 1.19
N ASN A 193 -33.01 -11.72 1.86
CA ASN A 193 -34.37 -11.72 2.38
C ASN A 193 -34.45 -11.03 3.74
N ILE A 194 -35.62 -10.46 4.01
CA ILE A 194 -35.90 -9.77 5.28
C ILE A 194 -35.90 -10.78 6.44
N ALA A 195 -36.35 -12.00 6.19
CA ALA A 195 -36.41 -13.06 7.19
C ALA A 195 -35.01 -13.44 7.72
N ARG A 196 -34.81 -13.37 9.03
CA ARG A 196 -33.54 -13.71 9.71
C ARG A 196 -33.46 -15.17 10.19
N THR A 197 -34.58 -15.88 10.12
CA THR A 197 -34.76 -17.26 10.59
C THR A 197 -35.75 -18.01 9.71
N GLY A 198 -35.70 -19.34 9.74
CA GLY A 198 -36.64 -20.19 8.98
C GLY A 198 -36.26 -20.34 7.50
N GLY A 199 -37.14 -20.97 6.72
CA GLY A 199 -36.84 -21.35 5.33
C GLY A 199 -36.68 -20.19 4.34
N CYS A 200 -37.06 -18.97 4.72
CA CYS A 200 -36.84 -17.76 3.93
C CYS A 200 -35.54 -17.02 4.26
N SER A 201 -34.77 -17.47 5.26
CA SER A 201 -33.53 -16.82 5.67
C SER A 201 -32.36 -17.22 4.77
N ASN A 202 -31.67 -16.23 4.18
CA ASN A 202 -30.52 -16.45 3.29
C ASN A 202 -29.32 -15.53 3.56
N TRP A 203 -29.32 -14.71 4.63
CA TRP A 203 -28.22 -13.80 4.98
C TRP A 203 -26.84 -14.47 5.02
N SER A 204 -26.76 -15.78 5.27
CA SER A 204 -25.48 -16.48 5.33
C SER A 204 -24.87 -16.75 3.95
N TYR A 205 -25.61 -16.56 2.84
CA TYR A 205 -25.15 -16.82 1.46
C TYR A 205 -25.73 -15.83 0.43
N SER A 206 -26.27 -14.69 0.88
CA SER A 206 -26.82 -13.60 0.07
C SER A 206 -26.64 -12.27 0.79
N GLY A 207 -26.76 -11.14 0.08
CA GLY A 207 -26.51 -9.83 0.67
C GLY A 207 -25.02 -9.60 0.98
N ASP A 208 -24.77 -8.88 2.08
CA ASP A 208 -23.42 -8.60 2.58
C ASP A 208 -22.78 -9.76 3.39
N LEU A 209 -23.51 -10.88 3.48
CA LEU A 209 -23.14 -12.11 4.18
C LEU A 209 -23.06 -11.98 5.70
N LEU A 210 -23.78 -11.02 6.28
CA LEU A 210 -23.84 -10.81 7.73
C LEU A 210 -25.28 -10.88 8.25
N LYS A 211 -25.46 -11.49 9.42
CA LYS A 211 -26.78 -11.72 10.01
C LYS A 211 -27.36 -10.45 10.62
N ASP A 212 -26.50 -9.67 11.27
CA ASP A 212 -26.89 -8.54 12.12
C ASP A 212 -27.02 -7.21 11.35
N THR A 213 -26.68 -7.22 10.06
CA THR A 213 -27.04 -6.24 9.05
C THR A 213 -28.39 -6.65 8.45
N PRO A 214 -29.48 -5.91 8.72
CA PRO A 214 -30.77 -6.16 8.08
C PRO A 214 -30.71 -5.93 6.58
N ALA A 215 -31.56 -6.66 5.85
CA ALA A 215 -31.62 -6.61 4.40
C ALA A 215 -31.86 -5.19 3.93
N ASP A 216 -31.06 -4.78 2.97
CA ASP A 216 -31.08 -3.45 2.37
C ASP A 216 -31.36 -3.58 0.88
N PHE A 217 -32.35 -2.84 0.39
CA PHE A 217 -32.76 -2.89 -1.01
C PHE A 217 -32.14 -1.77 -1.85
N GLY A 218 -31.26 -0.94 -1.27
CA GLY A 218 -30.68 0.23 -1.92
C GLY A 218 -30.10 -0.05 -3.31
N GLY A 219 -29.37 -1.14 -3.47
CA GLY A 219 -28.77 -1.57 -4.75
C GLY A 219 -29.77 -1.97 -5.83
N ARG A 220 -31.06 -2.08 -5.51
CA ARG A 220 -32.14 -2.43 -6.44
C ARG A 220 -33.02 -1.24 -6.83
N VAL A 221 -32.70 -0.05 -6.33
CA VAL A 221 -33.52 1.15 -6.55
C VAL A 221 -32.67 2.36 -6.94
N SER A 222 -33.29 3.30 -7.63
CA SER A 222 -32.68 4.59 -8.01
C SER A 222 -33.34 5.78 -7.31
N PHE A 223 -34.06 5.53 -6.22
CA PHE A 223 -34.69 6.56 -5.40
C PHE A 223 -34.16 6.49 -3.98
N SER A 224 -34.07 7.67 -3.37
CA SER A 224 -33.64 7.82 -1.99
C SER A 224 -34.59 7.13 -1.01
N TYR A 225 -34.03 6.39 -0.04
CA TYR A 225 -34.76 5.74 1.03
C TYR A 225 -34.29 6.15 2.44
N ILE A 226 -33.29 7.03 2.53
CA ILE A 226 -32.85 7.67 3.76
C ILE A 226 -33.05 9.18 3.63
N ASN A 227 -33.63 9.82 4.64
CA ASN A 227 -33.76 11.28 4.67
C ASN A 227 -32.52 11.96 5.31
N ASN A 228 -32.44 13.30 5.23
CA ASN A 228 -31.31 14.07 5.77
C ASN A 228 -31.15 13.99 7.30
N ASN A 229 -32.13 13.43 8.02
CA ASN A 229 -32.03 13.14 9.45
C ASN A 229 -31.58 11.69 9.72
N CYS A 230 -31.10 10.99 8.69
CA CYS A 230 -30.64 9.62 8.73
C CYS A 230 -31.72 8.61 9.15
N GLN A 231 -32.98 8.90 8.82
CA GLN A 231 -34.12 8.02 9.09
C GLN A 231 -34.54 7.31 7.81
N TYR A 232 -35.00 6.07 7.97
CA TYR A 232 -35.61 5.30 6.89
C TYR A 232 -36.91 5.95 6.44
N ASP A 233 -36.94 6.47 5.22
CA ASP A 233 -38.03 7.24 4.62
C ASP A 233 -38.07 7.01 3.09
N PRO A 234 -38.54 5.83 2.64
CA PRO A 234 -38.54 5.46 1.23
C PRO A 234 -39.51 6.32 0.42
N LYS A 235 -38.99 7.06 -0.57
CA LYS A 235 -39.80 7.90 -1.46
C LYS A 235 -40.79 7.12 -2.33
N LYS A 236 -40.57 5.81 -2.50
CA LYS A 236 -41.42 4.89 -3.24
C LYS A 236 -41.49 3.53 -2.50
N PRO A 237 -42.52 2.72 -2.74
CA PRO A 237 -42.59 1.38 -2.16
C PRO A 237 -41.35 0.55 -2.51
N PRO A 238 -40.71 -0.12 -1.54
CA PRO A 238 -39.55 -0.96 -1.80
C PRO A 238 -39.96 -2.22 -2.58
N PRO A 239 -39.05 -2.79 -3.40
CA PRO A 239 -39.31 -4.04 -4.13
C PRO A 239 -39.43 -5.22 -3.15
N PRO A 240 -40.28 -6.23 -3.41
CA PRO A 240 -40.34 -7.41 -2.57
C PRO A 240 -38.98 -8.13 -2.51
N ASP A 241 -38.72 -8.81 -1.39
CA ASP A 241 -37.63 -9.78 -1.30
C ASP A 241 -38.01 -11.09 -2.01
N GLY A 242 -37.13 -12.09 -1.96
CA GLY A 242 -37.37 -13.41 -2.57
C GLY A 242 -38.56 -14.17 -1.96
N CYS A 243 -39.09 -13.72 -0.82
CA CYS A 243 -40.24 -14.29 -0.14
C CYS A 243 -41.49 -13.38 -0.20
N GLY A 244 -41.45 -12.30 -0.97
CA GLY A 244 -42.59 -11.40 -1.20
C GLY A 244 -42.79 -10.32 -0.13
N SER A 245 -41.87 -10.18 0.84
CA SER A 245 -41.95 -9.16 1.88
C SER A 245 -41.36 -7.83 1.41
N THR A 246 -41.96 -6.72 1.83
CA THR A 246 -41.50 -5.34 1.52
C THR A 246 -41.15 -4.54 2.78
N ASN A 247 -41.19 -5.17 3.96
CA ASN A 247 -40.99 -4.52 5.25
C ASN A 247 -39.51 -4.44 5.64
N TYR A 248 -38.70 -3.77 4.82
CA TYR A 248 -37.28 -3.55 5.13
C TYR A 248 -37.12 -2.59 6.31
N ALA A 249 -36.04 -2.80 7.06
CA ALA A 249 -35.58 -1.92 8.13
C ALA A 249 -34.04 -1.81 8.06
N PRO A 250 -33.49 -1.21 6.99
CA PRO A 250 -32.04 -1.15 6.78
C PRO A 250 -31.39 -0.27 7.85
N LEU A 251 -30.10 -0.52 8.11
CA LEU A 251 -29.30 0.31 9.02
C LEU A 251 -28.86 1.59 8.31
N THR A 252 -29.67 2.63 8.43
CA THR A 252 -29.46 3.93 7.77
C THR A 252 -28.24 4.70 8.26
N ASN A 253 -27.58 4.24 9.33
CA ASN A 253 -26.39 4.85 9.90
C ASN A 253 -25.14 3.95 9.80
N ASN A 254 -25.23 2.82 9.10
CA ASN A 254 -24.11 1.90 8.91
C ASN A 254 -23.01 2.56 8.07
N MET A 255 -21.75 2.30 8.42
CA MET A 255 -20.60 2.85 7.69
C MET A 255 -20.56 2.38 6.23
N MET A 256 -21.11 1.19 5.93
CA MET A 256 -21.08 0.55 4.61
C MET A 256 -22.28 0.91 3.70
N ILE A 257 -23.11 1.90 4.06
CA ILE A 257 -24.12 2.43 3.13
C ILE A 257 -23.49 3.37 2.10
N THR A 258 -24.04 3.46 0.90
CA THR A 258 -23.58 4.41 -0.14
C THR A 258 -24.47 5.64 -0.27
N GLU A 259 -25.73 5.58 0.17
CA GLU A 259 -26.75 6.61 -0.12
C GLU A 259 -26.43 8.00 0.46
N LEU A 260 -26.22 8.10 1.79
CA LEU A 260 -26.02 9.36 2.50
C LEU A 260 -24.84 9.28 3.46
N LYS A 261 -23.70 9.80 3.00
CA LYS A 261 -22.42 9.75 3.73
C LYS A 261 -22.48 10.38 5.12
N ILE A 262 -23.26 11.44 5.29
CA ILE A 262 -23.46 12.13 6.58
C ILE A 262 -24.05 11.22 7.66
N CYS A 263 -24.68 10.11 7.27
CA CYS A 263 -25.30 9.17 8.19
C CYS A 263 -24.36 8.04 8.65
N ARG A 264 -23.23 7.83 7.96
CA ARG A 264 -22.25 6.78 8.27
C ARG A 264 -21.61 7.04 9.63
N THR A 265 -21.93 6.22 10.62
CA THR A 265 -21.47 6.42 12.01
C THR A 265 -21.16 5.13 12.77
N THR A 266 -21.63 3.96 12.32
CA THR A 266 -21.48 2.71 13.09
C THR A 266 -21.11 1.51 12.22
N PHE A 267 -20.38 0.56 12.81
CA PHE A 267 -20.30 -0.83 12.35
C PHE A 267 -21.17 -1.72 13.24
N THR A 268 -21.74 -2.81 12.70
CA THR A 268 -22.38 -3.86 13.50
C THR A 268 -21.34 -4.73 14.20
N GLU A 269 -21.77 -5.61 15.11
CA GLU A 269 -20.84 -6.50 15.81
C GLU A 269 -20.22 -7.53 14.84
N GLN A 270 -21.01 -8.09 13.93
CA GLN A 270 -20.46 -9.02 12.93
C GLN A 270 -19.57 -8.33 11.90
N GLN A 271 -19.81 -7.05 11.58
CA GLN A 271 -18.85 -6.28 10.76
C GLN A 271 -17.51 -6.14 11.49
N LYS A 272 -17.52 -5.82 12.80
CA LYS A 272 -16.28 -5.74 13.60
C LYS A 272 -15.55 -7.09 13.69
N ASP A 273 -16.30 -8.17 13.94
CA ASP A 273 -15.76 -9.52 14.04
C ASP A 273 -15.16 -9.97 12.68
N ARG A 274 -15.83 -9.65 11.57
CA ARG A 274 -15.36 -9.95 10.21
C ARG A 274 -14.08 -9.18 9.86
N MET A 275 -14.00 -7.90 10.21
CA MET A 275 -12.76 -7.14 10.00
C MET A 275 -11.59 -7.76 10.79
N ASN A 276 -11.83 -8.25 12.01
CA ASN A 276 -10.80 -8.94 12.79
C ASN A 276 -10.41 -10.30 12.18
N GLU A 277 -11.39 -11.08 11.70
CA GLU A 277 -11.12 -12.32 10.96
C GLU A 277 -10.21 -12.04 9.75
N THR A 278 -10.56 -11.03 8.94
CA THR A 278 -9.78 -10.64 7.76
C THR A 278 -8.37 -10.22 8.15
N LEU A 279 -8.20 -9.41 9.21
CA LEU A 279 -6.87 -9.03 9.70
C LEU A 279 -6.03 -10.25 10.13
N LEU A 280 -6.60 -11.19 10.87
CA LEU A 280 -5.84 -12.33 11.40
C LEU A 280 -5.54 -13.41 10.36
N LEU A 281 -6.44 -13.64 9.41
CA LEU A 281 -6.34 -14.76 8.46
C LEU A 281 -5.87 -14.35 7.07
N HIS A 282 -6.16 -13.12 6.66
CA HIS A 282 -6.04 -12.69 5.27
C HIS A 282 -5.22 -11.41 5.11
N ARG A 283 -4.85 -10.76 6.23
CA ARG A 283 -3.95 -9.61 6.27
C ARG A 283 -2.96 -9.66 7.45
N SER A 284 -2.48 -10.86 7.78
CA SER A 284 -1.60 -11.05 8.93
C SER A 284 -0.25 -10.33 8.76
N GLU A 285 0.13 -9.99 7.54
CA GLU A 285 1.28 -9.13 7.22
C GLU A 285 1.22 -7.74 7.87
N LEU A 286 0.03 -7.27 8.26
CA LEU A 286 -0.15 -5.98 8.94
C LEU A 286 0.14 -6.05 10.45
N LEU A 287 0.33 -7.25 11.01
CA LEU A 287 0.51 -7.44 12.44
C LEU A 287 2.00 -7.47 12.80
N LEU A 288 2.42 -6.56 13.69
CA LEU A 288 3.65 -6.53 14.51
C LEU A 288 5.00 -7.01 13.94
N GLN A 289 5.12 -7.23 12.64
CA GLN A 289 6.40 -7.45 11.98
C GLN A 289 7.17 -6.12 11.93
N ASN A 290 8.48 -6.20 12.15
CA ASN A 290 9.41 -5.10 11.93
C ASN A 290 9.57 -4.88 10.43
N LEU A 291 9.59 -3.63 9.99
CA LEU A 291 9.83 -3.30 8.59
C LEU A 291 11.30 -2.99 8.34
N VAL A 292 11.87 -3.66 7.35
CA VAL A 292 13.25 -3.49 6.91
C VAL A 292 13.25 -2.96 5.48
N LEU A 293 13.66 -1.71 5.28
CA LEU A 293 13.93 -1.20 3.93
C LEU A 293 15.24 -1.77 3.41
N LEU A 294 15.22 -2.49 2.29
CA LEU A 294 16.42 -2.94 1.59
C LEU A 294 16.69 -1.99 0.42
N LYS A 295 17.81 -1.25 0.43
CA LYS A 295 18.10 -0.26 -0.63
C LYS A 295 19.58 -0.22 -0.99
N ASN A 296 19.89 -0.33 -2.27
CA ASN A 296 21.15 0.11 -2.86
C ASN A 296 21.04 1.62 -3.14
N ASP A 297 21.95 2.41 -2.57
CA ASP A 297 21.91 3.86 -2.59
C ASP A 297 23.14 4.46 -3.27
N ILE A 298 22.91 5.28 -4.30
CA ILE A 298 23.92 6.15 -4.90
C ILE A 298 23.40 7.58 -4.77
N GLU A 299 24.12 8.42 -4.02
CA GLU A 299 23.80 9.85 -3.85
C GLU A 299 22.35 10.10 -3.39
N ASN A 300 21.85 9.27 -2.46
CA ASN A 300 20.47 9.28 -1.94
C ASN A 300 19.41 8.75 -2.91
N ASN A 301 19.78 8.28 -4.11
CA ASN A 301 18.87 7.68 -5.08
C ASN A 301 18.89 6.15 -4.99
N ASN A 302 17.73 5.53 -5.25
CA ASN A 302 17.66 4.08 -5.41
C ASN A 302 18.43 3.66 -6.67
N ALA A 303 19.55 2.97 -6.49
CA ALA A 303 20.42 2.53 -7.58
C ALA A 303 19.86 1.32 -8.37
N GLY A 304 18.80 0.68 -7.86
CA GLY A 304 18.28 -0.58 -8.38
C GLY A 304 19.15 -1.78 -8.00
N GLY A 305 19.02 -2.87 -8.75
CA GLY A 305 19.69 -4.12 -8.44
C GLY A 305 18.99 -4.94 -7.35
N ALA A 306 19.67 -5.98 -6.86
CA ALA A 306 19.14 -6.95 -5.92
C ALA A 306 19.87 -6.90 -4.58
N LEU A 307 19.12 -7.16 -3.51
CA LEU A 307 19.61 -7.37 -2.15
C LEU A 307 19.01 -8.67 -1.64
N HIS A 308 19.64 -9.31 -0.67
CA HIS A 308 19.12 -10.52 -0.05
C HIS A 308 18.92 -10.35 1.45
N LEU A 309 17.88 -11.00 1.96
CA LEU A 309 17.68 -11.28 3.37
C LEU A 309 17.56 -12.80 3.52
N GLU A 310 18.49 -13.37 4.27
CA GLU A 310 18.75 -14.81 4.32
C GLU A 310 19.00 -15.39 2.92
N ALA A 311 18.13 -16.29 2.46
CA ALA A 311 18.22 -16.96 1.16
C ALA A 311 17.23 -16.40 0.13
N THR A 312 16.56 -15.27 0.43
CA THR A 312 15.56 -14.66 -0.44
C THR A 312 16.06 -13.33 -0.97
N ASP A 313 15.95 -13.15 -2.28
CA ASP A 313 16.34 -11.94 -3.00
C ASP A 313 15.15 -10.98 -3.11
N TYR A 314 15.44 -9.69 -3.00
CA TYR A 314 14.51 -8.57 -3.01
C TYR A 314 15.06 -7.49 -3.94
N ASN A 315 14.16 -6.74 -4.60
CA ASN A 315 14.60 -5.60 -5.39
C ASN A 315 14.98 -4.45 -4.49
N SER A 316 15.97 -3.67 -4.91
CA SER A 316 16.33 -2.43 -4.21
C SER A 316 15.15 -1.46 -4.12
N GLY A 317 14.86 -0.99 -2.92
CA GLY A 317 13.76 -0.11 -2.58
C GLY A 317 12.58 -0.80 -1.87
N GLU A 318 12.60 -2.13 -1.76
CA GLU A 318 11.53 -2.89 -1.12
C GLU A 318 11.58 -2.82 0.41
N TYR A 319 10.40 -2.79 1.04
CA TYR A 319 10.24 -3.00 2.47
C TYR A 319 9.88 -4.46 2.73
N VAL A 320 10.62 -5.10 3.62
CA VAL A 320 10.44 -6.51 3.99
C VAL A 320 9.95 -6.58 5.44
N PRO A 321 8.78 -7.18 5.70
CA PRO A 321 8.35 -7.42 7.07
C PRO A 321 9.02 -8.67 7.63
N VAL A 322 9.58 -8.56 8.84
CA VAL A 322 10.32 -9.62 9.52
C VAL A 322 9.97 -9.67 11.01
N ASP A 323 10.14 -10.84 11.61
CA ASP A 323 10.00 -10.99 13.06
C ASP A 323 11.23 -10.45 13.80
N ASP A 324 11.16 -10.37 15.14
CA ASP A 324 12.34 -10.10 15.96
C ASP A 324 13.37 -11.22 15.78
N GLY A 325 14.60 -10.87 15.41
CA GLY A 325 15.60 -11.89 15.11
C GLY A 325 16.95 -11.36 14.66
N VAL A 326 17.86 -12.29 14.39
CA VAL A 326 19.15 -12.01 13.76
C VAL A 326 19.09 -12.54 12.33
N TYR A 327 19.38 -11.65 11.39
CA TYR A 327 19.27 -11.93 9.96
C TYR A 327 20.59 -11.68 9.25
N THR A 328 20.88 -12.47 8.22
CA THR A 328 21.94 -12.21 7.24
C THR A 328 21.38 -11.36 6.12
N ILE A 329 21.89 -10.14 5.98
CA ILE A 329 21.45 -9.20 4.95
C ILE A 329 22.63 -8.83 4.08
N GLY A 330 22.41 -8.74 2.77
CA GLY A 330 23.44 -8.32 1.85
C GLY A 330 22.95 -7.70 0.55
N THR A 331 23.88 -7.16 -0.23
CA THR A 331 23.66 -6.64 -1.58
C THR A 331 24.36 -7.56 -2.57
N ASP A 332 23.65 -7.94 -3.63
CA ASP A 332 24.21 -8.77 -4.71
C ASP A 332 24.98 -7.92 -5.72
N ASN A 333 24.86 -6.60 -5.61
CA ASN A 333 25.57 -5.62 -6.39
C ASN A 333 26.89 -5.25 -5.70
N GLU A 334 27.99 -5.86 -6.14
CA GLU A 334 29.32 -5.41 -5.70
C GLU A 334 29.66 -4.01 -6.26
N ARG A 335 29.23 -3.72 -7.49
CA ARG A 335 29.40 -2.41 -8.15
C ARG A 335 28.31 -2.15 -9.19
N PHE A 336 28.07 -0.87 -9.46
CA PHE A 336 27.32 -0.38 -10.60
C PHE A 336 28.29 0.21 -11.63
N VAL A 337 28.36 -0.39 -12.82
CA VAL A 337 29.24 0.05 -13.91
C VAL A 337 28.52 1.08 -14.76
N ASN A 338 29.16 2.22 -15.03
CA ASN A 338 28.60 3.30 -15.86
C ASN A 338 27.18 3.69 -15.42
N TYR A 339 26.98 3.91 -14.12
CA TYR A 339 25.66 4.16 -13.53
C TYR A 339 24.99 5.36 -14.21
N LEU A 340 23.78 5.16 -14.74
CA LEU A 340 23.01 6.13 -15.52
C LEU A 340 23.78 6.81 -16.68
N GLY A 341 24.79 6.14 -17.24
CA GLY A 341 25.59 6.68 -18.34
C GLY A 341 26.60 7.76 -17.92
N SER A 342 26.91 7.87 -16.62
CA SER A 342 27.86 8.85 -16.07
C SER A 342 29.31 8.65 -16.53
N GLY A 343 29.66 7.47 -17.04
CA GLY A 343 31.04 7.05 -17.30
C GLY A 343 31.79 6.58 -16.04
N ALA A 344 31.17 6.70 -14.86
CA ALA A 344 31.76 6.35 -13.57
C ALA A 344 31.27 4.98 -13.07
N ASN A 345 32.14 4.31 -12.30
CA ASN A 345 31.81 3.07 -11.61
C ASN A 345 31.59 3.37 -10.13
N TYR A 346 30.53 2.83 -9.55
CA TYR A 346 30.22 3.00 -8.13
C TYR A 346 30.34 1.66 -7.42
N LYS A 347 31.08 1.60 -6.32
CA LYS A 347 31.30 0.35 -5.55
C LYS A 347 30.68 0.47 -4.16
N HIS A 348 30.20 -0.64 -3.63
CA HIS A 348 29.68 -0.71 -2.26
C HIS A 348 30.75 -0.25 -1.28
N ILE A 349 30.40 0.70 -0.40
CA ILE A 349 31.32 1.27 0.57
C ILE A 349 30.95 0.92 2.01
N ASN A 350 29.67 0.96 2.37
CA ASN A 350 29.22 0.61 3.71
C ASN A 350 27.71 0.44 3.76
N TRP A 351 27.24 -0.11 4.86
CA TRP A 351 25.83 -0.12 5.20
C TRP A 351 25.47 0.98 6.18
N ASN A 352 24.31 1.62 5.99
CA ASN A 352 23.75 2.62 6.91
C ASN A 352 24.76 3.70 7.33
N LEU A 353 25.63 4.12 6.41
CA LEU A 353 26.73 5.07 6.63
C LEU A 353 27.69 4.66 7.76
N THR A 354 27.72 3.38 8.13
CA THR A 354 28.54 2.83 9.21
C THR A 354 29.86 2.32 8.63
N SER A 355 30.94 3.07 8.82
CA SER A 355 32.23 2.82 8.16
C SER A 355 32.86 1.44 8.45
N SER A 356 32.46 0.73 9.51
CA SER A 356 32.90 -0.64 9.78
C SER A 356 32.19 -1.69 8.94
N ASP A 357 31.00 -1.40 8.42
CA ASP A 357 30.11 -2.36 7.78
C ASP A 357 30.37 -2.43 6.28
N LYS A 358 31.61 -2.77 5.92
CA LYS A 358 32.14 -2.74 4.55
C LYS A 358 31.82 -3.99 3.71
N PHE A 359 31.32 -5.03 4.37
CA PHE A 359 30.99 -6.29 3.70
C PHE A 359 29.68 -6.17 2.91
N LEU A 360 29.61 -6.87 1.78
CA LEU A 360 28.43 -7.01 0.94
C LEU A 360 27.32 -7.71 1.71
N SER A 361 27.63 -8.67 2.58
CA SER A 361 26.68 -9.34 3.47
C SER A 361 27.14 -9.29 4.91
N ARG A 362 26.20 -9.12 5.86
CA ARG A 362 26.46 -9.08 7.30
C ARG A 362 25.27 -9.58 8.11
N SER A 363 25.53 -10.02 9.34
CA SER A 363 24.47 -10.33 10.30
C SER A 363 24.02 -9.06 11.03
N VAL A 364 22.71 -8.84 11.13
CA VAL A 364 22.09 -7.71 11.84
C VAL A 364 20.99 -8.21 12.77
N SER A 365 20.86 -7.57 13.94
CA SER A 365 19.78 -7.85 14.89
C SER A 365 18.64 -6.86 14.65
N ILE A 366 17.47 -7.37 14.31
CA ILE A 366 16.27 -6.57 14.05
C ILE A 366 15.30 -6.81 15.21
N THR A 367 15.01 -5.75 15.95
CA THR A 367 14.09 -5.74 17.12
C THR A 367 13.10 -4.57 17.07
N SER A 368 13.17 -3.82 15.98
CA SER A 368 12.33 -2.67 15.62
C SER A 368 12.46 -2.49 14.11
N ASP A 369 11.62 -1.64 13.52
CA ASP A 369 11.81 -1.19 12.13
C ASP A 369 13.28 -0.70 11.94
N ASP A 370 13.97 -1.23 10.92
CA ASP A 370 15.41 -1.00 10.74
C ASP A 370 15.79 -1.01 9.25
N ASN A 371 16.07 0.18 8.70
CA ASN A 371 16.48 0.32 7.32
C ASN A 371 17.89 -0.26 7.10
N GLN A 372 18.07 -1.00 6.01
CA GLN A 372 19.35 -1.57 5.60
C GLN A 372 19.70 -1.04 4.21
N ILE A 373 20.54 0.00 4.21
CA ILE A 373 20.91 0.76 3.03
C ILE A 373 22.36 0.46 2.70
N ALA A 374 22.61 -0.22 1.59
CA ALA A 374 23.93 -0.41 1.01
C ALA A 374 24.31 0.85 0.23
N HIS A 375 25.27 1.63 0.73
CA HIS A 375 25.74 2.83 0.06
C HIS A 375 26.85 2.50 -0.93
N PHE A 376 26.81 3.19 -2.06
CA PHE A 376 27.78 3.08 -3.12
C PHE A 376 28.45 4.43 -3.37
N LYS A 377 29.76 4.41 -3.58
CA LYS A 377 30.56 5.61 -3.86
C LYS A 377 31.32 5.42 -5.17
N GLU A 378 31.48 6.52 -5.91
CA GLU A 378 32.30 6.55 -7.12
C GLU A 378 33.71 6.02 -6.84
N LEU A 379 34.22 5.19 -7.74
CA LEU A 379 35.58 4.67 -7.73
C LEU A 379 36.49 5.54 -8.57
N GLU A 380 37.54 6.07 -7.95
CA GLU A 380 38.62 6.70 -8.68
C GLU A 380 39.71 5.69 -9.10
N HIS A 381 40.30 5.93 -10.26
CA HIS A 381 41.46 5.17 -10.71
C HIS A 381 42.62 5.39 -9.74
N SER A 382 43.11 4.29 -9.17
CA SER A 382 44.24 4.28 -8.24
C SER A 382 45.39 3.47 -8.82
N LYS A 383 46.61 3.92 -8.58
CA LYS A 383 47.83 3.20 -8.92
C LYS A 383 48.76 3.20 -7.71
N VAL A 384 49.18 2.00 -7.32
CA VAL A 384 50.15 1.79 -6.24
C VAL A 384 51.50 1.53 -6.89
N GLU A 385 52.53 2.30 -6.51
CA GLU A 385 53.87 2.18 -7.09
C GLU A 385 54.95 2.12 -5.99
N LEU A 386 55.92 1.23 -6.18
CA LEU A 386 57.13 1.19 -5.34
C LEU A 386 58.16 2.17 -5.90
N ILE A 387 58.46 3.21 -5.11
CA ILE A 387 59.46 4.21 -5.44
C ILE A 387 60.63 4.09 -4.45
N LEU A 388 61.82 3.80 -4.97
CA LEU A 388 63.05 3.73 -4.18
C LEU A 388 63.98 4.85 -4.65
N GLU A 389 64.36 5.76 -3.74
CA GLU A 389 65.20 6.94 -4.04
C GLU A 389 64.68 7.80 -5.22
N GLY A 390 63.35 7.90 -5.35
CA GLY A 390 62.71 8.66 -6.44
C GLY A 390 62.69 7.95 -7.79
N GLN A 391 63.07 6.67 -7.86
CA GLN A 391 63.06 5.87 -9.08
C GLN A 391 62.12 4.65 -8.95
N THR A 392 61.49 4.30 -10.08
CA THR A 392 60.72 3.06 -10.26
C THR A 392 61.58 2.01 -10.94
N PHE A 393 61.50 0.76 -10.47
CA PHE A 393 62.26 -0.36 -11.04
C PHE A 393 61.31 -1.43 -11.56
N LEU A 394 61.32 -1.68 -12.87
CA LEU A 394 60.49 -2.71 -13.48
C LEU A 394 60.89 -4.12 -12.98
N ASP A 395 59.88 -4.95 -12.74
CA ASP A 395 59.95 -6.32 -12.22
C ASP A 395 60.76 -6.45 -10.91
N LYS A 396 60.84 -5.38 -10.11
CA LYS A 396 61.57 -5.35 -8.85
C LYS A 396 60.73 -4.79 -7.70
N GLY A 397 61.05 -5.27 -6.50
CA GLY A 397 60.35 -4.91 -5.27
C GLY A 397 59.04 -5.68 -5.14
N LEU A 398 58.83 -6.30 -3.97
CA LEU A 398 57.58 -6.92 -3.60
C LEU A 398 56.83 -5.96 -2.69
N GLY A 399 55.63 -5.56 -3.10
CA GLY A 399 54.72 -4.75 -2.32
C GLY A 399 53.47 -5.55 -1.94
N GLN A 400 52.86 -5.19 -0.82
CA GLN A 400 51.56 -5.71 -0.43
C GLN A 400 50.71 -4.58 0.14
N PHE A 401 49.42 -4.60 -0.14
CA PHE A 401 48.45 -3.69 0.47
C PHE A 401 47.14 -4.42 0.73
N GLN A 402 46.27 -3.83 1.54
CA GLN A 402 44.94 -4.35 1.82
C GLN A 402 43.89 -3.45 1.17
N ASP A 403 42.87 -4.09 0.63
CA ASP A 403 41.63 -3.44 0.25
C ASP A 403 40.51 -4.09 1.09
N PRO A 404 40.00 -3.39 2.13
CA PRO A 404 38.91 -3.89 2.97
C PRO A 404 37.64 -4.25 2.20
N TRP A 405 37.48 -3.72 0.98
CA TRP A 405 36.32 -3.96 0.12
C TRP A 405 36.59 -5.00 -0.98
N TYR A 406 37.74 -5.67 -0.95
CA TYR A 406 38.12 -6.62 -1.99
C TYR A 406 37.21 -7.85 -2.02
N VAL A 407 36.72 -8.19 -3.21
CA VAL A 407 35.83 -9.34 -3.44
C VAL A 407 36.53 -10.39 -4.29
N LEU A 408 36.52 -11.63 -3.83
CA LEU A 408 37.10 -12.77 -4.55
C LEU A 408 36.15 -13.29 -5.65
N SER A 409 36.69 -14.11 -6.57
CA SER A 409 35.93 -14.72 -7.67
C SER A 409 34.77 -15.61 -7.20
N ASN A 410 34.85 -16.15 -5.98
CA ASN A 410 33.78 -16.90 -5.32
C ASN A 410 32.79 -16.00 -4.53
N ALA A 411 32.80 -14.69 -4.76
CA ALA A 411 32.02 -13.66 -4.06
C ALA A 411 32.33 -13.47 -2.56
N SER A 412 33.28 -14.22 -1.97
CA SER A 412 33.64 -14.02 -0.57
C SER A 412 34.47 -12.76 -0.36
N GLN A 413 34.33 -12.16 0.83
CA GLN A 413 35.17 -11.06 1.30
C GLN A 413 36.04 -11.53 2.47
N PRO A 414 37.31 -11.86 2.21
CA PRO A 414 38.19 -12.49 3.20
C PRO A 414 38.57 -11.60 4.39
N GLY A 415 38.18 -10.31 4.41
CA GLY A 415 38.48 -9.36 5.47
C GLY A 415 39.96 -8.95 5.54
N ASN A 416 40.83 -9.87 5.98
CA ASN A 416 42.28 -9.67 6.09
C ASN A 416 43.01 -10.30 4.90
N TYR A 417 42.83 -9.74 3.71
CA TYR A 417 43.47 -10.22 2.49
C TYR A 417 44.49 -9.22 1.97
N TRP A 418 45.70 -9.71 1.75
CA TRP A 418 46.84 -8.92 1.28
C TRP A 418 47.05 -9.16 -0.21
N ILE A 419 46.88 -8.11 -0.99
CA ILE A 419 47.12 -8.12 -2.44
C ILE A 419 48.60 -7.87 -2.66
N SER A 420 49.29 -8.86 -3.24
CA SER A 420 50.72 -8.75 -3.55
C SER A 420 50.94 -8.24 -4.96
N PHE A 421 51.95 -7.40 -5.15
CA PHE A 421 52.32 -6.88 -6.46
C PHE A 421 53.84 -6.66 -6.59
N ILE A 422 54.30 -6.54 -7.83
CA ILE A 422 55.70 -6.27 -8.18
C ILE A 422 55.77 -4.96 -8.94
N SER A 423 56.68 -4.06 -8.56
CA SER A 423 56.88 -2.71 -9.12
C SER A 423 55.69 -1.75 -8.96
N SER A 424 54.56 -2.06 -9.59
CA SER A 424 53.35 -1.25 -9.59
C SER A 424 52.11 -2.12 -9.74
N TYR A 425 50.97 -1.64 -9.26
CA TYR A 425 49.69 -2.30 -9.40
C TYR A 425 48.57 -1.28 -9.57
N GLU A 426 47.61 -1.59 -10.43
CA GLU A 426 46.40 -0.82 -10.62
C GLU A 426 45.25 -1.67 -10.08
N PRO A 427 44.83 -1.44 -8.83
CA PRO A 427 43.84 -2.27 -8.18
C PRO A 427 42.51 -2.27 -8.92
N THR A 428 41.85 -3.42 -8.95
CA THR A 428 40.53 -3.62 -9.58
C THR A 428 39.40 -3.66 -8.56
N GLY A 429 39.72 -3.78 -7.28
CA GLY A 429 38.79 -3.93 -6.16
C GLY A 429 38.00 -5.25 -6.15
N LYS A 430 38.17 -6.11 -7.17
CA LYS A 430 37.54 -7.42 -7.31
C LYS A 430 38.43 -8.32 -8.15
N GLU A 431 38.58 -9.57 -7.73
CA GLU A 431 39.39 -10.56 -8.43
C GLU A 431 38.89 -10.75 -9.86
N SER A 432 39.82 -10.71 -10.82
CA SER A 432 39.53 -10.86 -12.26
C SER A 432 38.64 -9.77 -12.89
N ALA A 433 38.33 -8.68 -12.18
CA ALA A 433 37.59 -7.56 -12.76
C ALA A 433 38.47 -6.76 -13.73
N ALA A 434 37.92 -6.38 -14.88
CA ALA A 434 38.61 -5.52 -15.85
C ALA A 434 38.59 -4.03 -15.44
N ALA A 435 37.56 -3.62 -14.71
CA ALA A 435 37.42 -2.25 -14.21
C ALA A 435 38.39 -2.00 -13.05
N LYS A 436 39.18 -0.92 -13.17
CA LYS A 436 40.15 -0.46 -12.17
C LYS A 436 39.50 0.50 -11.18
N GLY A 437 40.09 0.62 -9.99
CA GLY A 437 39.69 1.52 -8.93
C GLY A 437 39.51 0.81 -7.59
N VAL A 438 39.90 1.51 -6.52
CA VAL A 438 39.71 1.19 -5.09
C VAL A 438 39.56 2.51 -4.34
N PHE A 439 39.12 2.50 -3.08
CA PHE A 439 38.90 3.71 -2.28
C PHE A 439 40.17 4.34 -1.68
N LEU A 440 41.33 4.16 -2.31
CA LEU A 440 42.59 4.76 -1.82
C LEU A 440 42.59 6.27 -2.04
N ASN A 441 42.95 7.03 -0.99
CA ASN A 441 43.05 8.50 -0.99
C ASN A 441 41.73 9.25 -1.30
N GLN A 442 40.59 8.62 -1.05
CA GLN A 442 39.25 9.19 -1.32
C GLN A 442 38.47 9.63 -0.07
N GLY A 443 39.16 9.76 1.07
CA GLY A 443 38.58 10.21 2.35
C GLY A 443 37.63 9.19 2.99
N THR A 444 37.82 7.90 2.68
CA THR A 444 36.99 6.76 3.09
C THR A 444 37.70 5.82 4.07
N ASP A 445 38.99 6.09 4.31
CA ASP A 445 39.97 5.26 5.02
C ASP A 445 40.61 6.05 6.15
#